data_AF-A0A924U6U2-F1
#
_entry.id   AF-A0A924U6U2-F1
#
_cell.length_a   1.000
_cell.length_b   1.000
_cell.length_c   1.000
_cell.angle_alpha   90.00
_cell.angle_beta   90.00
_cell.angle_gamma   90.00
#
_symmetry.space_group_name_H-M   'P 1'
#
loop_
_entity.id
_entity.type
_entity.pdbx_description
1 polymer ?
#
loop_
_entity_poly.entity_id
_entity_poly.type
_entity_poly.pdbx_seq_one_letter_code
_entity_poly.pdbx_strand_id
1 'polypeptide(L)' 'RLYEAFFSTKVDGLGIGLSLCRSIIESHRGRIKAQNLYNADVVVGCRFSFTLPVKVSATDPPPPKAFVTS' A
#
# COMPACT_ATOMS: atom_id res chain seq x y z
N ARG A 1 11.29 12.33 4.19
CA ARG A 1 9.97 12.55 4.83
C ARG A 1 8.93 11.72 4.07
N LEU A 2 8.76 10.45 4.43
CA LEU A 2 8.10 9.43 3.59
C LEU A 2 6.64 9.12 3.98
N TYR A 3 6.06 9.91 4.89
CA TYR A 3 4.75 9.66 5.49
C TYR A 3 3.73 10.78 5.24
N GLU A 4 4.04 11.76 4.39
CA GLU A 4 3.16 12.89 4.07
C GLU A 4 2.00 12.50 3.13
N ALA A 5 2.07 11.35 2.44
CA ALA A 5 1.05 10.92 1.47
C ALA A 5 -0.15 10.17 2.08
N PHE A 6 -0.30 10.18 3.40
CA PHE A 6 -1.42 9.55 4.09
C PHE A 6 -2.59 10.51 4.34
N PHE A 7 -2.70 11.61 3.58
CA PHE A 7 -3.73 12.62 3.79
C PHE A 7 -5.15 12.06 3.57
N SER A 8 -5.88 11.85 4.65
CA SER A 8 -7.33 11.65 4.66
C SER A 8 -8.02 13.01 4.80
N THR A 9 -9.21 13.20 4.23
CA THR A 9 -10.01 14.43 4.40
C THR A 9 -10.65 14.55 5.80
N LYS A 10 -10.33 13.64 6.73
CA LYS A 10 -10.70 13.71 8.15
C LYS A 10 -9.61 14.41 8.97
N VAL A 11 -10.04 15.21 9.95
CA VAL A 11 -9.23 16.12 10.78
C VAL A 11 -8.03 15.44 11.47
N ASP A 12 -8.08 14.13 11.72
CA ASP A 12 -7.00 13.36 12.39
C ASP A 12 -6.01 12.65 11.44
N GLY A 13 -5.96 13.03 10.17
CA GLY A 13 -4.84 12.68 9.28
C GLY A 13 -4.82 11.27 8.72
N LEU A 14 -5.57 10.31 9.26
CA LEU A 14 -5.83 8.98 8.68
C LEU A 14 -7.17 8.51 9.28
N GLY A 15 -8.24 8.39 8.51
CA GLY A 15 -9.49 7.83 9.06
C GLY A 15 -9.24 6.46 9.72
N ILE A 16 -10.01 6.12 10.77
CA ILE A 16 -9.87 4.89 11.61
C ILE A 16 -9.58 3.62 10.79
N GLY A 17 -10.18 3.48 9.61
CA GLY A 17 -9.97 2.32 8.74
C GLY A 17 -8.51 2.16 8.27
N LEU A 18 -7.84 3.24 7.88
CA LEU A 18 -6.47 3.17 7.36
C LEU A 18 -5.44 2.93 8.48
N SER A 19 -5.67 3.47 9.68
CA SER A 19 -4.85 3.14 10.84
C SER A 19 -4.97 1.66 11.20
N LEU A 20 -6.18 1.10 11.15
CA LEU A 20 -6.40 -0.33 11.39
C LEU A 20 -5.70 -1.20 10.32
N CYS A 21 -5.89 -0.88 9.03
CA CYS A 21 -5.21 -1.59 7.95
C CYS A 21 -3.69 -1.57 8.12
N ARG A 22 -3.13 -0.41 8.48
CA ARG A 22 -1.70 -0.25 8.74
C ARG A 22 -1.23 -1.17 9.87
N SER A 23 -1.91 -1.15 11.02
CA SER A 23 -1.57 -1.99 12.16
C SER A 23 -1.61 -3.49 11.82
N ILE A 24 -2.62 -3.92 11.06
CA ILE A 24 -2.73 -5.31 10.59
C ILE A 24 -1.53 -5.66 9.71
N ILE A 25 -1.24 -4.84 8.69
CA ILE A 25 -0.15 -5.11 7.74
C ILE A 25 1.21 -5.12 8.44
N GLU A 26 1.47 -4.17 9.34
CA GLU A 26 2.73 -4.07 10.09
C GLU A 26 2.90 -5.25 11.06
N SER A 27 1.82 -5.70 11.72
CA SER A 27 1.83 -6.90 12.57
C SER A 27 2.23 -8.16 11.79
N HIS A 28 1.84 -8.25 10.52
CA HIS A 28 2.25 -9.32 9.60
C HIS A 28 3.62 -9.09 8.95
N ARG A 29 4.44 -8.15 9.49
CA ARG A 29 5.75 -7.75 8.95
C ARG A 29 5.69 -7.24 7.50
N GLY A 30 4.53 -6.73 7.13
CA GLY A 30 4.29 -6.12 5.83
C GLY A 30 4.67 -4.65 5.78
N ARG A 31 4.42 -4.05 4.62
CA ARG A 31 4.54 -2.60 4.40
C ARG A 31 3.35 -2.12 3.58
N ILE A 32 2.92 -0.88 3.82
CA ILE A 32 1.85 -0.21 3.07
C ILE A 32 2.39 1.10 2.46
N LYS A 33 1.92 1.43 1.25
CA LYS A 33 2.19 2.67 0.53
C LYS A 33 0.88 3.27 0.05
N ALA A 34 0.83 4.59 0.03
CA ALA A 34 -0.26 5.37 -0.56
C ALA A 34 0.35 6.35 -1.56
N GLN A 35 -0.32 6.54 -2.69
CA GLN A 35 0.09 7.49 -3.71
C GLN A 35 -1.13 8.06 -4.42
N ASN A 36 -1.11 9.36 -4.68
CA ASN A 36 -2.11 9.98 -5.54
C ASN A 36 -1.86 9.57 -7.00
N LEU A 37 -2.93 9.42 -7.76
CA LEU A 37 -2.91 9.24 -9.20
C LEU A 37 -3.19 10.60 -9.85
N TYR A 38 -2.34 10.97 -10.79
CA TYR A 38 -2.40 12.27 -11.47
C TYR A 38 -2.68 12.08 -12.96
N ASN A 39 -3.49 12.98 -13.52
CA ASN A 39 -3.58 13.21 -14.95
C ASN A 39 -3.15 14.66 -15.20
N ALA A 40 -1.95 14.85 -15.77
CA ALA A 40 -1.22 16.11 -15.73
C ALA A 40 -1.10 16.63 -14.27
N ASP A 41 -1.49 17.87 -14.00
CA ASP A 41 -1.44 18.47 -12.66
C ASP A 41 -2.67 18.18 -11.78
N VAL A 42 -3.64 17.41 -12.30
CA VAL A 42 -4.91 17.15 -11.61
C VAL A 42 -4.88 15.78 -10.92
N VAL A 43 -5.22 15.75 -9.63
CA VAL A 43 -5.43 14.51 -8.88
C VAL A 43 -6.71 13.84 -9.37
N VAL A 44 -6.59 12.63 -9.94
CA VAL A 44 -7.73 11.84 -10.45
C VAL A 44 -8.09 10.66 -9.56
N GLY A 45 -7.27 10.33 -8.57
CA GLY A 45 -7.55 9.26 -7.63
C GLY A 45 -6.40 8.98 -6.67
N CYS A 46 -6.48 7.85 -5.98
CA CYS A 46 -5.45 7.37 -5.06
C CYS A 46 -5.30 5.85 -5.19
N ARG A 47 -4.05 5.37 -5.11
CA ARG A 47 -3.71 3.95 -5.07
C ARG A 47 -3.03 3.64 -3.73
N PHE A 48 -3.58 2.65 -3.04
CA PHE A 48 -2.95 2.01 -1.89
C PHE A 48 -2.37 0.67 -2.32
N SER A 49 -1.18 0.35 -1.84
CA SER A 49 -0.52 -0.93 -2.14
C SER A 49 0.19 -1.43 -0.90
N PHE A 50 0.17 -2.74 -0.67
CA PHE A 50 0.86 -3.35 0.45
C PHE A 50 1.60 -4.62 0.03
N THR A 51 2.57 -5.01 0.84
CA THR A 51 3.37 -6.21 0.65
C THR A 51 3.37 -7.01 1.94
N LEU A 52 3.19 -8.32 1.85
CA LEU A 52 3.32 -9.26 2.97
C LEU A 52 4.39 -10.31 2.63
N PRO A 53 5.20 -10.75 3.60
CA PRO A 53 6.05 -11.93 3.43
C PRO A 53 5.18 -13.17 3.21
N VAL A 54 5.42 -13.89 2.11
CA VAL A 54 4.77 -15.18 1.84
C VAL A 54 5.78 -16.29 2.07
N LYS A 55 5.42 -17.30 2.85
CA LYS A 55 6.21 -18.53 2.93
C LYS A 55 5.92 -19.33 1.66
N VAL A 56 6.88 -19.36 0.74
CA VAL A 56 6.81 -20.27 -0.41
C VAL A 56 7.04 -21.67 0.13
N SER A 57 6.01 -22.51 0.11
CA SER A 57 6.19 -23.94 0.40
C SER A 57 6.85 -24.59 -0.81
N ALA A 58 7.76 -25.53 -0.61
CA ALA A 58 8.55 -26.14 -1.70
C ALA A 58 7.69 -26.82 -2.81
N THR A 59 6.40 -27.01 -2.57
CA THR A 59 5.43 -27.57 -3.52
C THR A 59 4.73 -26.52 -4.38
N ASP A 60 4.88 -25.22 -4.08
CA ASP A 60 4.23 -24.16 -4.84
C ASP A 60 5.04 -23.81 -6.10
N PRO A 61 4.43 -23.79 -7.29
CA PRO A 61 5.11 -23.29 -8.49
C PRO A 61 5.55 -21.83 -8.25
N PRO A 62 6.71 -21.42 -8.79
CA PRO A 62 7.25 -20.09 -8.52
C PRO A 62 6.21 -19.02 -8.88
N PRO A 63 6.00 -18.02 -8.00
CA PRO A 63 5.01 -16.99 -8.26
C PRO A 63 5.35 -16.28 -9.57
N PRO A 64 4.34 -15.97 -10.41
CA PRO A 64 4.58 -15.23 -11.64
C PRO A 64 5.33 -13.94 -11.30
N LYS A 65 6.47 -13.72 -11.97
CA LYS A 65 7.24 -12.48 -11.80
C LYS A 65 6.29 -11.33 -12.09
N ALA A 66 5.97 -10.53 -11.06
CA ALA A 66 5.16 -9.35 -11.23
C ALA A 66 5.78 -8.51 -12.36
N PHE A 67 5.03 -8.35 -13.45
CA PHE A 67 5.47 -7.64 -14.63
C PHE A 67 5.68 -6.18 -14.22
N VAL A 68 6.94 -5.80 -13.98
CA VAL A 68 7.34 -4.41 -13.85
C VAL A 68 7.31 -3.85 -15.26
N THR A 69 6.18 -3.24 -15.64
CA THR A 69 6.15 -2.37 -16.81
C THR A 69 7.04 -1.17 -16.49
N SER A 70 8.11 -1.04 -17.29
CA SER A 70 9.03 0.10 -17.30
C SER A 70 8.34 1.39 -17.71
#